data_AF-A0A9D1XUQ9-F1
#
_entry.id   AF-A0A9D1XUQ9-F1
#
_cell.length_a   1.000
_cell.length_b   1.000
_cell.length_c   1.000
_cell.angle_alpha   90.00
_cell.angle_beta   90.00
_cell.angle_gamma   90.00
#
_symmetry.space_group_name_H-M   'P 1'
#
loop_
_entity.id
_entity.type
_entity.pdbx_description
1 polymer ?
#
loop_
_entity_poly.entity_id
_entity_poly.type
_entity_poly.pdbx_seq_one_letter_code
_entity_poly.pdbx_strand_id
1 'polypeptide(L)'
;MDMYDDDEVYEEDEGKLSVGKIIKKCFKWIAILIIVLVYAVIFVRLYFRGVPGDFKGFTWTDGAVAAFASDPENFEIIDIGLTEAIDDDGLYEISNAYICPSAGEVQLTVQYNSRSTINTLMQLYSLTERPTGEVFVYILRGDDGSVYTDYQFSAKSRPMNEFRRIIFTGVEFDPEVQYDVEVYYGGDVSEESLISRFFTLYDNEKDNLITKPDKAGSTNLDFSSQPAYISKLTEE
;
A
#
# COMPACT_ATOMS: atom_id res chain seq x y z
N MET A 1 11.96 -82.59 -44.00
CA MET A 1 13.13 -81.96 -44.61
C MET A 1 12.60 -81.25 -45.83
N ASP A 2 12.45 -79.94 -45.70
CA ASP A 2 12.60 -78.91 -46.74
C ASP A 2 12.54 -77.57 -45.99
N MET A 3 13.74 -77.07 -45.71
CA MET A 3 14.03 -75.69 -45.36
C MET A 3 13.86 -74.82 -46.61
N TYR A 4 13.27 -73.63 -46.44
CA TYR A 4 13.70 -72.33 -46.99
C TYR A 4 12.95 -71.30 -46.10
N ASP A 5 13.60 -70.66 -45.14
CA ASP A 5 14.43 -69.44 -45.31
C ASP A 5 13.78 -68.47 -46.29
N ASP A 6 12.90 -67.62 -45.75
CA ASP A 6 12.76 -66.25 -46.24
C ASP A 6 12.65 -65.36 -45.01
N ASP A 7 13.82 -64.94 -44.56
CA ASP A 7 14.02 -63.88 -43.59
C ASP A 7 13.35 -62.62 -44.15
N GLU A 8 12.11 -62.33 -43.73
CA GLU A 8 11.64 -60.94 -43.76
C GLU A 8 12.48 -60.16 -42.75
N VAL A 9 13.60 -59.66 -43.27
CA VAL A 9 14.46 -58.66 -42.67
C VAL A 9 13.56 -57.50 -42.26
N TYR A 10 13.23 -57.45 -40.97
CA TYR A 10 12.87 -56.21 -40.33
C TYR A 10 14.10 -55.32 -40.47
N GLU A 11 14.12 -54.46 -41.47
CA GLU A 11 14.96 -53.27 -41.42
C GLU A 11 14.45 -52.46 -40.23
N GLU A 12 15.03 -52.74 -39.05
CA GLU A 12 15.07 -51.77 -37.98
C GLU A 12 15.71 -50.52 -38.59
N ASP A 13 14.88 -49.51 -38.83
CA ASP A 13 15.27 -48.17 -39.27
C ASP A 13 16.03 -47.50 -38.10
N GLU A 14 17.21 -48.06 -37.80
CA GLU A 14 18.18 -47.53 -36.87
C GLU A 14 18.79 -46.27 -37.48
N GLY A 15 18.58 -45.13 -36.82
CA GLY A 15 19.49 -43.99 -36.95
C GLY A 15 18.91 -42.70 -37.50
N LYS A 16 17.62 -42.60 -37.84
CA LYS A 16 16.98 -41.28 -38.00
C LYS A 16 16.37 -40.84 -36.68
N LEU A 17 17.15 -40.11 -35.87
CA LEU A 17 16.66 -39.27 -34.79
C LEU A 17 15.45 -38.50 -35.34
N SER A 18 14.24 -38.95 -35.00
CA SER A 18 13.06 -38.45 -35.67
C SER A 18 12.89 -37.00 -35.23
N VAL A 19 13.28 -36.10 -36.12
CA VAL A 19 13.28 -34.66 -35.90
C VAL A 19 11.88 -34.22 -35.44
N GLY A 20 10.82 -34.90 -35.92
CA GLY A 20 9.45 -34.73 -35.43
C GLY A 20 9.22 -35.09 -33.95
N LYS A 21 9.82 -36.16 -33.42
CA LYS A 21 9.73 -36.51 -31.98
C LYS A 21 10.47 -35.49 -31.11
N ILE A 22 11.60 -34.96 -31.58
CA ILE A 22 12.37 -33.91 -30.90
C ILE A 22 11.62 -32.58 -30.94
N ILE A 23 11.11 -32.15 -32.10
CA ILE A 23 10.31 -30.93 -32.27
C ILE A 23 9.07 -30.97 -31.37
N LYS A 24 8.34 -32.09 -31.34
CA LYS A 24 7.16 -32.25 -30.47
C LYS A 24 7.50 -32.13 -28.99
N LYS A 25 8.64 -32.68 -28.55
CA LYS A 25 9.13 -32.51 -27.18
C LYS A 25 9.53 -31.07 -26.89
N CYS A 26 10.25 -30.41 -27.80
CA CYS A 26 10.62 -28.99 -27.67
C CYS A 26 9.39 -28.09 -27.56
N PHE A 27 8.37 -28.26 -28.41
CA PHE A 27 7.12 -27.50 -28.33
C PHE A 27 6.38 -27.73 -27.01
N LYS A 28 6.35 -28.96 -26.50
CA LYS A 28 5.75 -29.26 -25.18
C LYS A 28 6.47 -28.52 -24.05
N TRP A 29 7.80 -28.54 -24.04
CA TRP A 29 8.59 -27.81 -23.04
C TRP A 29 8.47 -26.30 -23.17
N ILE A 30 8.41 -25.77 -24.39
CA ILE A 30 8.13 -24.35 -24.65
C ILE A 30 6.75 -23.96 -24.11
N ALA A 31 5.71 -24.75 -24.38
CA ALA A 31 4.37 -24.47 -23.86
C ALA A 31 4.33 -24.49 -22.33
N ILE A 32 4.98 -25.47 -21.68
CA ILE A 32 5.10 -25.53 -20.22
C ILE A 32 5.88 -24.31 -19.70
N LEU A 33 6.99 -23.93 -20.34
CA LEU A 33 7.78 -22.77 -19.98
C LEU A 33 6.95 -21.49 -20.03
N ILE A 34 6.13 -21.30 -21.07
CA ILE A 34 5.24 -20.15 -21.20
C ILE A 34 4.23 -20.11 -20.05
N ILE A 35 3.61 -21.24 -19.71
CA ILE A 35 2.67 -21.33 -18.59
C ILE A 35 3.37 -20.95 -17.27
N VAL A 36 4.55 -21.52 -17.02
CA VAL A 36 5.37 -21.19 -15.83
C VAL A 36 5.72 -19.71 -15.78
N LEU A 37 6.08 -19.11 -16.92
CA LEU A 37 6.43 -17.69 -17.00
C LEU A 37 5.22 -16.79 -16.71
N VAL A 38 4.04 -17.13 -17.24
CA VAL A 38 2.79 -16.42 -16.95
C VAL A 38 2.49 -16.45 -15.45
N TYR A 39 2.57 -17.63 -14.82
CA TYR A 39 2.39 -17.73 -13.37
C TYR A 39 3.44 -16.95 -12.60
N ALA A 40 4.72 -17.02 -13.01
CA ALA A 40 5.79 -16.27 -12.36
C ALA A 40 5.51 -14.76 -12.39
N VAL A 41 5.06 -14.21 -13.51
CA VAL A 41 4.69 -12.79 -13.62
C VAL A 41 3.51 -12.45 -12.70
N ILE A 42 2.48 -13.30 -12.62
CA ILE A 42 1.34 -13.09 -11.71
C ILE A 42 1.80 -13.09 -10.25
N PHE A 43 2.59 -14.08 -9.83
CA PHE A 43 3.10 -14.16 -8.45
C PHE A 43 3.99 -12.98 -8.08
N VAL A 44 4.87 -12.57 -9.00
CA VAL A 44 5.71 -11.37 -8.80
C VAL A 44 4.84 -10.12 -8.64
N ARG A 45 3.78 -9.97 -9.45
CA ARG A 45 2.85 -8.85 -9.36
C ARG A 45 2.09 -8.83 -8.01
N LEU A 46 1.65 -9.99 -7.54
CA LEU A 46 0.97 -10.12 -6.24
C LEU A 46 1.92 -9.81 -5.08
N TYR A 47 3.16 -10.29 -5.14
CA TYR A 47 4.17 -10.03 -4.11
C TYR A 47 4.48 -8.53 -3.95
N PHE A 48 4.59 -7.80 -5.06
CA PHE A 48 4.87 -6.37 -5.04
C PHE A 48 3.67 -5.48 -4.70
N ARG A 49 2.45 -6.03 -4.65
CA ARG A 49 1.25 -5.31 -4.19
C ARG A 49 1.24 -5.13 -2.67
N GLY A 50 1.71 -6.12 -1.91
CA GLY A 50 1.58 -6.08 -0.45
C GLY A 50 2.36 -4.93 0.20
N VAL A 51 1.75 -4.33 1.23
CA VAL A 51 2.37 -3.30 2.08
C VAL A 51 3.71 -3.81 2.65
N PRO A 52 4.79 -3.01 2.59
CA PRO A 52 6.06 -3.32 3.24
C PRO A 52 5.89 -3.64 4.73
N GLY A 53 6.63 -4.61 5.28
CA GLY A 53 6.43 -5.05 6.68
C GLY A 53 6.59 -3.93 7.71
N ASP A 54 7.49 -2.99 7.45
CA ASP A 54 7.73 -1.77 8.21
C ASP A 54 6.57 -0.74 8.14
N PHE A 55 5.65 -0.88 7.18
CA PHE A 55 4.47 -0.04 6.98
C PHE A 55 3.17 -0.75 7.38
N LYS A 56 3.25 -1.94 8.01
CA LYS A 56 2.08 -2.68 8.50
C LYS A 56 1.76 -2.40 9.95
N GLY A 57 2.78 -2.34 10.82
CA GLY A 57 2.58 -2.14 12.25
C GLY A 57 2.61 -0.66 12.66
N PHE A 58 2.24 -0.43 13.92
CA PHE A 58 2.45 0.84 14.61
C PHE A 58 3.93 1.27 14.53
N THR A 59 4.16 2.54 14.22
CA THR A 59 5.50 3.13 14.19
C THR A 59 5.82 3.72 15.55
N TRP A 60 6.86 3.22 16.19
CA TRP A 60 7.38 3.81 17.42
C TRP A 60 8.18 5.08 17.11
N THR A 61 7.52 6.23 17.24
CA THR A 61 8.14 7.56 17.15
C THR A 61 8.82 7.94 18.46
N ASP A 62 9.65 8.98 18.44
CA ASP A 62 10.23 9.54 19.67
C ASP A 62 9.14 10.00 20.65
N GLY A 63 8.02 10.54 20.14
CA GLY A 63 6.86 10.93 20.93
C GLY A 63 6.19 9.74 21.62
N ALA A 64 5.91 8.68 20.87
CA ALA A 64 5.34 7.44 21.42
C ALA A 64 6.27 6.75 22.42
N VAL A 65 7.57 6.73 22.16
CA VAL A 65 8.56 6.18 23.10
C VAL A 65 8.61 7.00 24.39
N ALA A 66 8.59 8.33 24.31
CA ALA A 66 8.56 9.20 25.48
C ALA A 66 7.27 9.05 26.29
N ALA A 67 6.11 8.99 25.61
CA ALA A 67 4.82 8.78 26.25
C ALA A 67 4.78 7.43 26.98
N PHE A 68 5.23 6.34 26.33
CA PHE A 68 5.34 5.02 26.97
C PHE A 68 6.27 5.02 28.18
N ALA A 69 7.41 5.71 28.10
CA ALA A 69 8.35 5.80 29.22
C ALA A 69 7.78 6.60 30.41
N SER A 70 6.90 7.56 30.15
CA SER A 70 6.28 8.38 31.19
C SER A 70 5.14 7.67 31.94
N ASP A 71 4.31 6.91 31.23
CA ASP A 71 3.17 6.18 31.80
C ASP A 71 2.89 4.87 31.05
N PRO A 72 3.66 3.80 31.32
CA PRO A 72 3.51 2.53 30.60
C PRO A 72 2.22 1.77 30.96
N GLU A 73 1.59 2.05 32.11
CA GLU A 73 0.36 1.34 32.54
C GLU A 73 -0.88 1.84 31.80
N ASN A 74 -0.91 3.13 31.46
CA ASN A 74 -2.00 3.77 30.70
C ASN A 74 -1.66 3.98 29.23
N PHE A 75 -0.48 3.58 28.76
CA PHE A 75 -0.15 3.64 27.34
C PHE A 75 -0.96 2.62 26.54
N GLU A 76 -1.65 3.11 25.52
CA GLU A 76 -2.46 2.28 24.64
C GLU A 76 -2.26 2.66 23.16
N ILE A 77 -2.36 1.64 22.32
CA ILE A 77 -2.40 1.77 20.87
C ILE A 77 -3.75 1.20 20.44
N ILE A 78 -4.57 2.03 19.81
CA ILE A 78 -5.86 1.63 19.27
C ILE A 78 -5.64 1.29 17.80
N ASP A 79 -5.73 0.01 17.46
CA ASP A 79 -5.79 -0.45 16.07
C ASP A 79 -7.22 -0.34 15.58
N ILE A 80 -7.40 0.49 14.56
CA ILE A 80 -8.70 0.79 13.96
C ILE A 80 -9.23 -0.41 13.13
N GLY A 81 -8.37 -1.39 12.81
CA GLY A 81 -8.78 -2.55 12.02
C GLY A 81 -9.18 -2.18 10.58
N LEU A 82 -8.76 -1.00 10.09
CA LEU A 82 -9.07 -0.53 8.75
C LEU A 82 -8.45 -1.49 7.72
N THR A 83 -9.30 -2.38 7.20
CA THR A 83 -8.91 -3.41 6.25
C THR A 83 -9.07 -2.85 4.84
N GLU A 84 -8.01 -2.23 4.32
CA GLU A 84 -7.89 -1.73 2.93
C GLU A 84 -9.10 -0.92 2.44
N ALA A 85 -9.16 0.37 2.80
CA ALA A 85 -10.15 1.28 2.24
C ALA A 85 -9.61 1.88 0.93
N ILE A 86 -10.10 1.38 -0.21
CA ILE A 86 -9.78 1.92 -1.54
C ILE A 86 -10.73 3.09 -1.81
N ASP A 87 -10.21 4.19 -2.34
CA ASP A 87 -11.08 5.27 -2.79
C ASP A 87 -11.94 4.84 -4.00
N ASP A 88 -13.10 5.47 -4.15
CA ASP A 88 -14.07 5.10 -5.20
C ASP A 88 -13.49 5.16 -6.63
N ASP A 89 -12.50 6.04 -6.86
CA ASP A 89 -11.81 6.22 -8.14
C ASP A 89 -10.59 5.29 -8.29
N GLY A 90 -10.24 4.50 -7.26
CA GLY A 90 -9.15 3.53 -7.27
C GLY A 90 -7.75 4.15 -7.41
N LEU A 91 -7.60 5.42 -7.05
CA LEU A 91 -6.36 6.20 -7.03
C LEU A 91 -5.44 5.75 -5.91
N TYR A 92 -5.96 5.51 -4.71
CA TYR A 92 -5.18 5.12 -3.54
C TYR A 92 -5.99 4.24 -2.58
N GLU A 93 -5.29 3.67 -1.63
CA GLU A 93 -5.83 2.81 -0.59
C GLU A 93 -5.21 3.16 0.76
N ILE A 94 -6.06 3.31 1.78
CA ILE A 94 -5.67 3.58 3.17
C ILE A 94 -5.80 2.29 3.98
N SER A 95 -4.79 1.99 4.80
CA SER A 95 -4.72 0.78 5.61
C SER A 95 -3.88 1.01 6.86
N ASN A 96 -3.89 0.03 7.78
CA ASN A 96 -3.00 -0.02 8.94
C ASN A 96 -3.02 1.30 9.75
N ALA A 97 -4.23 1.68 10.18
CA ALA A 97 -4.48 2.90 10.91
C ALA A 97 -4.45 2.66 12.42
N TYR A 98 -3.75 3.52 13.14
CA TYR A 98 -3.50 3.41 14.57
C TYR A 98 -3.67 4.77 15.25
N ILE A 99 -4.21 4.76 16.45
CA ILE A 99 -4.26 5.94 17.32
C ILE A 99 -3.44 5.67 18.57
N CYS A 100 -2.61 6.63 18.96
CA CYS A 100 -1.84 6.60 20.20
C CYS A 100 -2.20 7.86 21.01
N PRO A 101 -3.28 7.83 21.81
CA PRO A 101 -3.79 9.01 22.51
C PRO A 101 -2.74 9.68 23.41
N SER A 102 -1.97 8.87 24.14
CA SER A 102 -0.92 9.34 25.07
C SER A 102 0.23 10.10 24.39
N ALA A 103 0.47 9.84 23.10
CA ALA A 103 1.47 10.53 22.30
C ALA A 103 0.86 11.67 21.46
N GLY A 104 -0.47 11.78 21.43
CA GLY A 104 -1.19 12.67 20.53
C GLY A 104 -0.92 12.35 19.07
N GLU A 105 -0.89 11.06 18.70
CA GLU A 105 -0.54 10.62 17.35
C GLU A 105 -1.66 9.80 16.68
N VAL A 106 -1.87 10.06 15.40
CA VAL A 106 -2.67 9.23 14.50
C VAL A 106 -1.81 8.81 13.32
N GLN A 107 -1.69 7.50 13.11
CA GLN A 107 -0.83 6.92 12.08
C GLN A 107 -1.65 6.13 11.07
N LEU A 108 -1.28 6.18 9.79
CA LEU A 108 -1.92 5.41 8.72
C LEU A 108 -0.96 5.11 7.59
N THR A 109 -1.26 4.10 6.77
CA THR A 109 -0.52 3.80 5.54
C THR A 109 -1.39 4.10 4.34
N VAL A 110 -0.86 4.91 3.43
CA VAL A 110 -1.44 5.13 2.10
C VAL A 110 -0.61 4.40 1.06
N GLN A 111 -1.27 3.62 0.21
CA GLN A 111 -0.64 3.01 -0.96
C GLN A 111 -1.32 3.47 -2.24
N TYR A 112 -0.55 3.62 -3.32
CA TYR A 112 -1.11 3.92 -4.63
C TYR A 112 -0.23 3.40 -5.76
N ASN A 113 -0.84 3.18 -6.93
CA ASN A 113 -0.10 2.74 -8.10
C ASN A 113 0.50 3.95 -8.84
N SER A 114 1.81 4.15 -8.75
CA SER A 114 2.48 5.34 -9.30
C SER A 114 2.21 5.58 -10.79
N ARG A 115 1.90 4.56 -11.59
CA ARG A 115 1.56 4.77 -13.00
C ARG A 115 0.09 5.11 -13.19
N SER A 116 -0.79 4.30 -12.63
CA SER A 116 -2.24 4.45 -12.80
C SER A 116 -2.71 5.76 -12.18
N THR A 117 -2.39 5.97 -10.91
CA THR A 117 -2.78 7.14 -10.13
C THR A 117 -2.32 8.42 -10.82
N ILE A 118 -1.04 8.51 -11.17
CA ILE A 118 -0.50 9.72 -11.81
C ILE A 118 -1.12 9.97 -13.19
N ASN A 119 -1.38 8.94 -13.99
CA ASN A 119 -2.04 9.13 -15.27
C ASN A 119 -3.48 9.65 -15.10
N THR A 120 -4.21 9.15 -14.11
CA THR A 120 -5.55 9.65 -13.79
C THR A 120 -5.49 11.09 -13.32
N LEU A 121 -4.56 11.44 -12.43
CA LEU A 121 -4.34 12.83 -11.99
C LEU A 121 -4.05 13.77 -13.17
N MET A 122 -3.16 13.36 -14.07
CA MET A 122 -2.83 14.15 -15.26
C MET A 122 -4.05 14.35 -16.16
N GLN A 123 -4.93 13.35 -16.27
CA GLN A 123 -6.17 13.46 -17.04
C GLN A 123 -7.17 14.39 -16.37
N LEU A 124 -7.45 14.20 -15.08
CA LEU A 124 -8.42 14.98 -14.31
C LEU A 124 -8.04 16.47 -14.28
N TYR A 125 -6.77 16.76 -14.05
CA TYR A 125 -6.25 18.13 -13.96
C TYR A 125 -5.67 18.66 -15.28
N SER A 126 -5.80 17.93 -16.38
CA SER A 126 -5.22 18.30 -17.69
C SER A 126 -3.73 18.67 -17.62
N LEU A 127 -2.96 17.98 -16.79
CA LEU A 127 -1.53 18.25 -16.59
C LEU A 127 -0.74 17.77 -17.80
N THR A 128 0.14 18.63 -18.30
CA THR A 128 1.05 18.30 -19.41
C THR A 128 2.32 17.59 -18.93
N GLU A 129 2.66 17.76 -17.65
CA GLU A 129 3.85 17.18 -17.03
C GLU A 129 3.48 16.35 -15.81
N ARG A 130 4.34 15.37 -15.52
CA ARG A 130 4.17 14.49 -14.37
C ARG A 130 4.37 15.32 -13.09
N PRO A 131 3.47 15.21 -12.08
CA PRO A 131 3.69 15.85 -10.79
C PRO A 131 5.04 15.43 -10.20
N THR A 132 5.75 16.40 -9.63
CA THR A 132 7.02 16.17 -8.93
C THR A 132 6.85 16.51 -7.45
N GLY A 133 7.50 15.75 -6.57
CA GLY A 133 7.30 15.86 -5.12
C GLY A 133 6.19 14.96 -4.59
N GLU A 134 5.59 15.35 -3.46
CA GLU A 134 4.50 14.59 -2.86
C GLU A 134 3.20 14.75 -3.63
N VAL A 135 2.61 13.61 -3.96
CA VAL A 135 1.42 13.52 -4.83
C VAL A 135 0.17 13.93 -4.08
N PHE A 136 0.08 13.54 -2.81
CA PHE A 136 -1.09 13.73 -1.98
C PHE A 136 -0.77 14.55 -0.75
N VAL A 137 -1.76 15.31 -0.29
CA VAL A 137 -1.78 16.04 0.97
C VAL A 137 -2.89 15.44 1.84
N TYR A 138 -2.64 15.33 3.14
CA TYR A 138 -3.53 14.69 4.09
C TYR A 138 -3.97 15.66 5.17
N ILE A 139 -5.25 15.65 5.51
CA ILE A 139 -5.82 16.44 6.61
C ILE A 139 -6.64 15.48 7.47
N LEU A 140 -6.47 15.53 8.78
CA LEU A 140 -7.31 14.81 9.73
C LEU A 140 -8.34 15.79 10.29
N ARG A 141 -9.63 15.43 10.24
CA ARG A 141 -10.72 16.23 10.80
C ARG A 141 -11.53 15.42 11.80
N GLY A 142 -11.85 16.03 12.93
CA GLY A 142 -12.90 15.56 13.82
C GLY A 142 -14.25 16.17 13.41
N ASP A 143 -15.34 15.42 13.64
CA ASP A 143 -16.71 15.92 13.47
C ASP A 143 -17.10 16.98 14.52
N ASP A 144 -16.28 17.16 15.56
CA ASP A 144 -16.31 18.26 16.53
C ASP A 144 -15.74 19.59 15.99
N GLY A 145 -15.18 19.58 14.78
CA GLY A 145 -14.54 20.73 14.13
C GLY A 145 -13.04 20.84 14.39
N SER A 146 -12.42 19.87 15.06
CA SER A 146 -10.95 19.78 15.16
C SER A 146 -10.33 19.51 13.79
N VAL A 147 -9.21 20.17 13.49
CA VAL A 147 -8.50 20.04 12.21
C VAL A 147 -7.01 19.94 12.45
N TYR A 148 -6.39 18.86 11.97
CA TYR A 148 -4.96 18.62 12.08
C TYR A 148 -4.35 18.52 10.68
N THR A 149 -3.50 19.48 10.35
CA THR A 149 -2.81 19.57 9.05
C THR A 149 -1.33 19.26 9.14
N ASP A 150 -0.76 19.23 10.34
CA ASP A 150 0.65 18.93 10.56
C ASP A 150 0.85 17.43 10.66
N TYR A 151 1.68 16.90 9.76
CA TYR A 151 2.04 15.50 9.76
C TYR A 151 3.47 15.28 9.28
N GLN A 152 4.02 14.16 9.71
CA GLN A 152 5.25 13.59 9.18
C GLN A 152 4.91 12.41 8.30
N PHE A 153 5.75 12.14 7.30
CA PHE A 153 5.60 10.97 6.47
C PHE A 153 6.91 10.28 6.16
N SER A 154 6.86 8.96 6.07
CA SER A 154 7.94 8.15 5.52
C SER A 154 7.51 7.54 4.19
N ALA A 155 8.42 7.50 3.22
CA ALA A 155 8.13 7.06 1.87
C ALA A 155 8.89 5.78 1.52
N LYS A 156 8.19 4.86 0.85
CA LYS A 156 8.79 3.64 0.31
C LYS A 156 8.21 3.32 -1.05
N SER A 157 9.03 2.78 -1.94
CA SER A 157 8.58 2.35 -3.27
C SER A 157 8.82 0.86 -3.46
N ARG A 158 7.86 0.21 -4.11
CA ARG A 158 8.01 -1.12 -4.72
C ARG A 158 7.68 -1.01 -6.20
N PRO A 159 8.04 -1.98 -7.05
CA PRO A 159 7.63 -1.95 -8.45
C PRO A 159 6.14 -1.66 -8.60
N MET A 160 5.83 -0.58 -9.33
CA MET A 160 4.49 -0.03 -9.60
C MET A 160 3.74 0.65 -8.45
N ASN A 161 4.16 0.47 -7.19
CA ASN A 161 3.43 0.99 -6.03
C ASN A 161 4.29 1.91 -5.17
N GLU A 162 3.68 2.96 -4.67
CA GLU A 162 4.24 3.85 -3.68
C GLU A 162 3.47 3.75 -2.38
N PHE A 163 4.20 3.87 -1.28
CA PHE A 163 3.70 3.78 0.07
C PHE A 163 4.09 5.03 0.82
N ARG A 164 3.17 5.53 1.64
CA ARG A 164 3.37 6.61 2.59
C ARG A 164 2.89 6.16 3.95
N ARG A 165 3.75 6.24 4.96
CA ARG A 165 3.38 6.10 6.37
C ARG A 165 3.17 7.51 6.87
N ILE A 166 1.94 7.90 7.14
CA ILE A 166 1.57 9.24 7.62
C ILE A 166 1.42 9.17 9.14
N ILE A 167 1.92 10.20 9.83
CA ILE A 167 1.81 10.37 11.28
C ILE A 167 1.40 11.82 11.55
N PHE A 168 0.13 12.00 11.91
CA PHE A 168 -0.34 13.27 12.49
C PHE A 168 0.15 13.36 13.93
N THR A 169 0.56 14.55 14.35
CA THR A 169 1.09 14.82 15.69
C THR A 169 0.33 15.95 16.36
N GLY A 170 0.21 15.91 17.69
CA GLY A 170 -0.56 16.91 18.45
C GLY A 170 -2.06 16.70 18.35
N VAL A 171 -2.51 15.47 18.06
CA VAL A 171 -3.91 15.10 17.98
C VAL A 171 -4.47 14.95 19.40
N GLU A 172 -5.49 15.71 19.74
CA GLU A 172 -6.26 15.54 20.97
C GLU A 172 -7.38 14.54 20.69
N PHE A 173 -7.12 13.26 21.00
CA PHE A 173 -8.06 12.20 20.70
C PHE A 173 -9.21 12.16 21.71
N ASP A 174 -10.44 12.24 21.20
CA ASP A 174 -11.69 12.02 21.93
C ASP A 174 -12.41 10.79 21.36
N PRO A 175 -12.66 9.73 22.15
CA PRO A 175 -13.34 8.55 21.67
C PRO A 175 -14.81 8.78 21.28
N GLU A 176 -15.41 9.93 21.64
CA GLU A 176 -16.76 10.32 21.22
C GLU A 176 -16.79 11.01 19.85
N VAL A 177 -15.63 11.45 19.33
CA VAL A 177 -15.47 12.19 18.08
C VAL A 177 -15.17 11.22 16.93
N GLN A 178 -15.87 11.40 15.80
CA GLN A 178 -15.53 10.70 14.57
C GLN A 178 -14.36 11.41 13.90
N TYR A 179 -13.32 10.66 13.55
CA TYR A 179 -12.18 11.21 12.81
C TYR A 179 -12.15 10.72 11.38
N ASP A 180 -12.14 11.68 10.44
CA ASP A 180 -12.02 11.45 9.01
C ASP A 180 -10.66 11.94 8.50
N VAL A 181 -10.05 11.20 7.58
CA VAL A 181 -8.92 11.69 6.80
C VAL A 181 -9.37 12.12 5.43
N GLU A 182 -9.08 13.37 5.13
CA GLU A 182 -9.19 13.97 3.82
C GLU A 182 -7.88 13.81 3.05
N VAL A 183 -7.99 13.39 1.80
CA VAL A 183 -6.85 13.30 0.89
C VAL A 183 -7.07 14.21 -0.29
N TYR A 184 -6.08 15.05 -0.58
CA TYR A 184 -6.07 16.00 -1.69
C TYR A 184 -4.93 15.72 -2.64
N TYR A 185 -5.10 16.05 -3.91
CA TYR A 185 -3.95 16.18 -4.80
C TYR A 185 -3.08 17.38 -4.35
N GLY A 186 -1.77 17.21 -4.21
CA GLY A 186 -0.90 18.26 -3.67
C GLY A 186 -0.88 19.56 -4.49
N GLY A 187 -1.24 19.50 -5.77
CA GLY A 187 -1.41 20.67 -6.63
C GLY A 187 -2.73 21.42 -6.43
N ASP A 188 -3.70 20.84 -5.74
CA ASP A 188 -5.05 21.37 -5.56
C ASP A 188 -5.63 20.93 -4.20
N VAL A 189 -5.44 21.81 -3.21
CA VAL A 189 -5.97 21.66 -1.85
C VAL A 189 -7.02 22.74 -1.66
N SER A 190 -8.25 22.45 -2.08
CA SER A 190 -9.39 23.37 -2.08
C SER A 190 -10.69 22.60 -1.82
N GLU A 191 -11.77 23.29 -1.42
CA GLU A 191 -13.09 22.66 -1.26
C GLU A 191 -13.64 22.13 -2.61
N GLU A 192 -13.28 22.78 -3.71
CA GLU A 192 -13.66 22.38 -5.07
C GLU A 192 -12.75 21.30 -5.67
N SER A 193 -11.86 20.71 -4.85
CA SER A 193 -10.89 19.75 -5.35
C SER A 193 -11.57 18.56 -6.03
N LEU A 194 -11.07 18.21 -7.21
CA LEU A 194 -11.60 17.08 -7.98
C LEU A 194 -11.40 15.72 -7.27
N ILE A 195 -10.56 15.69 -6.23
CA ILE A 195 -10.11 14.46 -5.53
C ILE A 195 -10.35 14.53 -4.02
N SER A 196 -11.09 15.52 -3.50
CA SER A 196 -11.44 15.52 -2.07
C SER A 196 -12.26 14.28 -1.72
N ARG A 197 -11.72 13.44 -0.85
CA ARG A 197 -12.39 12.23 -0.36
C ARG A 197 -12.16 12.10 1.13
N PHE A 198 -13.19 11.63 1.82
CA PHE A 198 -13.24 11.45 3.26
C PHE A 198 -13.16 9.97 3.57
N PHE A 199 -12.23 9.60 4.44
CA PHE A 199 -12.12 8.26 4.99
C PHE A 199 -12.34 8.31 6.47
N THR A 200 -13.46 7.76 6.93
CA THR A 200 -13.69 7.55 8.35
C THR A 200 -12.67 6.58 8.90
N LEU A 201 -11.67 7.16 9.58
CA LEU A 201 -10.68 6.41 10.31
C LEU A 201 -11.33 5.83 11.54
N TYR A 202 -11.82 6.68 12.44
CA TYR A 202 -12.34 6.24 13.72
C TYR A 202 -13.81 6.57 13.84
N ASP A 203 -14.57 5.58 14.29
CA ASP A 203 -16.00 5.63 14.55
C ASP A 203 -16.24 4.80 15.82
N ASN A 204 -16.92 5.40 16.80
CA ASN A 204 -17.15 4.80 18.10
C ASN A 204 -18.09 3.59 18.05
N GLU A 205 -18.80 3.38 16.94
CA GLU A 205 -19.66 2.22 16.70
C GLU A 205 -18.91 1.00 16.13
N LYS A 206 -17.62 1.15 15.75
CA LYS A 206 -16.81 0.07 15.18
C LYS A 206 -16.00 -0.70 16.25
N ASP A 207 -15.85 -2.00 16.02
CA ASP A 207 -14.97 -2.86 16.84
C ASP A 207 -13.50 -2.46 16.64
N ASN A 208 -12.96 -1.66 17.56
CA ASN A 208 -11.56 -1.26 17.58
C ASN A 208 -10.75 -2.19 18.49
N LEU A 209 -9.52 -2.54 18.10
CA LEU A 209 -8.65 -3.41 18.89
C LEU A 209 -7.67 -2.57 19.70
N ILE A 210 -7.90 -2.51 21.02
CA ILE A 210 -6.99 -1.84 21.94
C ILE A 210 -5.86 -2.80 22.30
N THR A 211 -4.62 -2.37 22.01
CA THR A 211 -3.40 -3.10 22.35
C THR A 211 -2.62 -2.35 23.41
N LYS A 212 -2.22 -3.07 24.47
CA LYS A 212 -1.31 -2.55 25.51
C LYS A 212 0.06 -3.19 25.34
N PRO A 213 1.05 -2.46 24.79
CA PRO A 213 2.38 -3.01 24.58
C PRO A 213 3.11 -3.22 25.91
N ASP A 214 3.75 -4.36 26.06
CA ASP A 214 4.57 -4.76 27.21
C ASP A 214 6.01 -4.22 27.12
N LYS A 215 6.40 -3.65 25.97
CA LYS A 215 7.66 -2.93 25.76
C LYS A 215 7.53 -1.96 24.59
N ALA A 216 8.31 -0.87 24.64
CA ALA A 216 8.51 -0.03 23.47
C ALA A 216 9.16 -0.83 22.33
N GLY A 217 8.66 -0.64 21.12
CA GLY A 217 9.27 -1.15 19.91
C GLY A 217 10.33 -0.19 19.35
N SER A 218 11.00 -0.64 18.30
CA SER A 218 11.92 0.18 17.53
C SER A 218 11.47 0.17 16.07
N THR A 219 11.24 1.34 15.48
CA THR A 219 10.92 1.47 14.07
C THR A 219 11.94 2.38 13.40
N ASN A 220 12.67 1.86 12.42
CA ASN A 220 13.64 2.64 11.63
C ASN A 220 12.96 3.09 10.33
N LEU A 221 12.23 4.20 10.39
CA LEU A 221 11.69 4.88 9.22
C LEU A 221 12.21 6.31 9.20
N ASP A 222 12.71 6.74 8.04
CA ASP A 222 13.10 8.12 7.84
C ASP A 222 11.84 8.95 7.54
N PHE A 223 11.60 9.95 8.38
CA PHE A 223 10.44 10.83 8.28
C PHE A 223 10.82 12.19 7.69
N SER A 224 9.99 12.68 6.78
CA SER A 224 9.98 14.05 6.27
C SER A 224 8.74 14.76 6.80
N SER A 225 8.83 16.06 7.08
CA SER A 225 7.69 16.89 7.47
C SER A 225 7.04 17.52 6.24
N GLN A 226 5.71 17.63 6.24
CA GLN A 226 5.00 18.53 5.34
C GLN A 226 4.58 19.80 6.10
N PRO A 227 4.61 20.99 5.47
CA PRO A 227 4.16 22.22 6.11
C PRO A 227 2.64 22.23 6.29
N ALA A 228 2.15 22.94 7.32
CA ALA A 228 0.72 23.20 7.51
C ALA A 228 0.10 23.84 6.25
N TYR A 229 -0.94 23.22 5.68
CA TYR A 229 -1.63 23.71 4.49
C TYR A 229 -2.81 24.66 4.79
N ILE A 230 -2.96 25.12 6.03
CA ILE A 230 -4.08 25.98 6.47
C ILE A 230 -4.20 27.25 5.62
N SER A 231 -3.09 27.84 5.15
CA SER A 231 -3.13 29.09 4.38
C SER A 231 -3.84 28.98 3.03
N LYS A 232 -4.00 27.79 2.46
CA LYS A 232 -4.69 27.60 1.16
C LYS A 232 -6.18 27.36 1.29
N LEU A 233 -6.67 26.97 2.47
CA LEU A 233 -8.09 26.70 2.71
C LEU A 233 -8.87 27.95 3.17
N THR A 234 -8.17 29.00 3.60
CA THR A 234 -8.76 30.25 4.12
C THR A 234 -8.62 31.46 3.18
N GLU A 235 -8.07 31.28 1.98
CA GLU A 235 -7.98 32.34 0.96
C GLU A 235 -9.10 32.21 -0.09
N GLU A 236 -10.37 32.28 0.33
CA GLU A 236 -11.50 32.72 -0.50
C GLU A 236 -12.52 33.54 0.31
#